data_AF-U3U1U3-F1
#
_entry.id   AF-U3U1U3-F1
#
_cell.length_a   1.000
_cell.length_b   1.000
_cell.length_c   1.000
_cell.angle_alpha   90.00
_cell.angle_beta   90.00
_cell.angle_gamma   90.00
#
_symmetry.space_group_name_H-M   'P 1'
#
loop_
_entity.id
_entity.type
_entity.pdbx_description
1 polymer ?
#
loop_
_entity_poly.entity_id
_entity_poly.type
_entity_poly.pdbx_seq_one_letter_code
_entity_poly.pdbx_strand_id
1 'polypeptide(L)'
;MTTGHTQTVKSRGEDVKNFLTRQRARIDPQIYGFSRQNRRVSGLRREELAQLAAVSVSWYTWLEQGRDISISPAALQRIGKVLQLSVTEQEYLEALVFGNAH
;
A
#
# COMPACT_ATOMS: atom_id res chain seq x y z
N MET A 1 1.25 10.59 39.86
CA MET A 1 0.42 10.45 38.64
C MET A 1 1.22 11.04 37.49
N THR A 2 1.78 10.21 36.60
CA THR A 2 2.59 10.69 35.47
C THR A 2 2.10 9.99 34.22
N THR A 3 1.23 10.66 33.48
CA THR A 3 0.82 10.22 32.14
C THR A 3 1.90 10.67 31.16
N GLY A 4 2.82 9.76 30.82
CA GLY A 4 3.71 9.96 29.67
C GLY A 4 2.90 9.80 28.39
N HIS A 5 2.46 10.90 27.79
CA HIS A 5 1.99 10.90 26.41
C HIS A 5 3.21 10.72 25.50
N THR A 6 3.56 9.48 25.18
CA THR A 6 4.50 9.15 24.12
C THR A 6 3.82 9.43 22.79
N GLN A 7 4.09 10.61 22.23
CA GLN A 7 3.79 10.92 20.84
C GLN A 7 4.69 10.02 19.99
N THR A 8 4.18 8.85 19.58
CA THR A 8 4.90 7.92 18.71
C THR A 8 5.11 8.60 17.37
N VAL A 9 6.36 9.00 17.10
CA VAL A 9 6.79 9.38 15.75
C VAL A 9 6.41 8.21 14.84
N LYS A 10 5.50 8.43 13.88
CA LYS A 10 5.06 7.35 12.98
C LYS A 10 6.28 6.79 12.26
N SER A 11 6.46 5.48 12.34
CA SER A 11 7.53 4.83 11.59
C SER A 11 7.18 4.84 10.10
N ARG A 12 8.18 5.04 9.24
CA ARG A 12 8.03 5.01 7.77
C ARG A 12 7.19 3.83 7.27
N GLY A 13 7.41 2.65 7.84
CA GLY A 13 6.65 1.44 7.50
C GLY A 13 5.16 1.57 7.83
N GLU A 14 4.81 2.26 8.92
CA GLU A 14 3.43 2.54 9.29
C GLU A 14 2.76 3.51 8.29
N ASP A 15 3.47 4.54 7.83
CA ASP A 15 2.95 5.47 6.81
C ASP A 15 2.72 4.77 5.47
N VAL A 16 3.66 3.93 5.01
CA VAL A 16 3.49 3.08 3.81
C VAL A 16 2.27 2.17 3.96
N LYS A 17 2.18 1.45 5.07
CA LYS A 17 1.04 0.58 5.38
C LYS A 17 -0.29 1.34 5.33
N ASN A 18 -0.37 2.47 6.01
CA ASN A 18 -1.59 3.27 6.12
C ASN A 18 -2.01 3.81 4.75
N PHE A 19 -1.04 4.31 3.97
CA PHE A 19 -1.28 4.81 2.63
C PHE A 19 -1.82 3.70 1.71
N LEU A 20 -1.11 2.57 1.61
CA LEU A 20 -1.50 1.46 0.72
C LEU A 20 -2.83 0.84 1.11
N THR A 21 -3.08 0.64 2.41
CA THR A 21 -4.36 0.09 2.89
C THR A 21 -5.52 0.99 2.50
N ARG A 22 -5.36 2.32 2.67
CA ARG A 22 -6.37 3.31 2.32
C ARG A 22 -6.63 3.34 0.82
N GLN A 23 -5.58 3.37 0.00
CA GLN A 23 -5.72 3.42 -1.46
C GLN A 23 -6.38 2.14 -1.97
N ARG A 24 -5.92 0.96 -1.52
CA ARG A 24 -6.52 -0.33 -1.92
C ARG A 24 -8.00 -0.42 -1.59
N ALA A 25 -8.42 0.10 -0.44
CA ALA A 25 -9.82 0.09 -0.02
C ALA A 25 -10.75 0.98 -0.87
N ARG A 26 -10.20 1.96 -1.60
CA ARG A 26 -10.95 2.89 -2.47
C ARG A 26 -11.19 2.35 -3.88
N ILE A 27 -10.38 1.38 -4.31
CA ILE A 27 -10.45 0.85 -5.68
C ILE A 27 -11.67 -0.05 -5.84
N ASP A 28 -12.55 0.31 -6.76
CA ASP A 28 -13.66 -0.53 -7.15
C ASP A 28 -13.14 -1.80 -7.87
N PRO A 29 -13.38 -3.01 -7.34
CA PRO A 29 -12.95 -4.25 -7.99
C PRO A 29 -13.46 -4.43 -9.42
N GLN A 30 -14.61 -3.85 -9.78
CA GLN A 30 -15.22 -4.03 -11.10
C GLN A 30 -14.39 -3.40 -12.23
N ILE A 31 -13.59 -2.38 -11.94
CA ILE A 31 -12.75 -1.72 -12.95
C ILE A 31 -11.65 -2.66 -13.49
N TYR A 32 -11.34 -3.71 -12.75
CA TYR A 32 -10.43 -4.78 -13.12
C TYR A 32 -11.15 -6.10 -13.43
N GLY A 33 -12.49 -6.08 -13.55
CA GLY A 33 -13.30 -7.26 -13.86
C GLY A 33 -13.57 -8.18 -12.67
N PHE A 34 -13.24 -7.78 -11.44
CA PHE A 34 -13.56 -8.56 -10.25
C PHE A 34 -14.99 -8.28 -9.77
N SER A 35 -15.66 -9.33 -9.29
CA SER A 35 -17.02 -9.21 -8.73
C SER A 35 -17.03 -8.38 -7.44
N ARG A 36 -18.14 -7.70 -7.14
CA ARG A 36 -18.40 -7.10 -5.82
C ARG A 36 -19.08 -8.06 -4.83
N GLN A 37 -19.60 -9.18 -5.31
CA GLN A 37 -20.41 -10.10 -4.51
C GLN A 37 -19.56 -10.95 -3.56
N ASN A 38 -20.08 -11.25 -2.37
CA ASN A 38 -19.44 -12.12 -1.38
C ASN A 38 -18.01 -11.70 -0.99
N ARG A 39 -17.80 -10.40 -0.70
CA ARG A 39 -16.50 -9.85 -0.29
C ARG A 39 -16.57 -9.30 1.13
N ARG A 40 -15.52 -9.58 1.91
CA ARG A 40 -15.34 -9.04 3.27
C ARG A 40 -14.76 -7.62 3.28
N VAL A 41 -14.22 -7.17 2.15
CA VAL A 41 -13.61 -5.84 1.96
C VAL A 41 -14.28 -5.12 0.80
N SER A 42 -14.42 -3.80 0.91
CA SER A 42 -15.07 -2.96 -0.11
C SER A 42 -14.20 -2.80 -1.37
N GLY A 43 -12.91 -2.50 -1.20
CA GLY A 43 -11.96 -2.32 -2.29
C GLY A 43 -11.28 -3.61 -2.74
N LEU A 44 -10.17 -3.53 -3.49
CA LEU A 44 -9.42 -4.71 -3.95
C LEU A 44 -8.94 -5.60 -2.79
N ARG A 45 -8.93 -6.92 -2.98
CA ARG A 45 -8.26 -7.87 -2.07
C ARG A 45 -6.75 -7.78 -2.28
N ARG A 46 -5.99 -8.23 -1.29
CA ARG A 46 -4.51 -8.33 -1.41
C ARG A 46 -4.08 -9.20 -2.58
N GLU A 47 -4.77 -10.33 -2.76
CA GLU A 47 -4.50 -11.29 -3.83
C GLU A 47 -4.77 -10.69 -5.21
N GLU A 48 -5.90 -10.01 -5.37
CA GLU A 48 -6.29 -9.33 -6.60
C GLU A 48 -5.26 -8.23 -6.97
N LEU A 49 -4.87 -7.39 -6.01
CA LEU A 49 -3.86 -6.36 -6.26
C LEU A 49 -2.51 -6.97 -6.61
N ALA A 50 -2.06 -7.99 -5.88
CA ALA A 50 -0.80 -8.67 -6.13
C ALA A 50 -0.78 -9.30 -7.53
N GLN A 51 -1.88 -9.93 -7.93
CA GLN A 51 -2.07 -10.47 -9.28
C GLN A 51 -1.93 -9.37 -10.34
N LEU A 52 -2.65 -8.26 -10.21
CA LEU A 52 -2.62 -7.16 -11.17
C LEU A 52 -1.24 -6.49 -11.26
N ALA A 53 -0.52 -6.39 -10.14
CA ALA A 53 0.80 -5.75 -10.07
C ALA A 53 1.96 -6.71 -10.41
N ALA A 54 1.66 -7.99 -10.70
CA ALA A 54 2.64 -9.05 -10.93
C ALA A 54 3.67 -9.16 -9.79
N VAL A 55 3.18 -9.20 -8.55
CA VAL A 55 3.97 -9.41 -7.32
C VAL A 55 3.37 -10.57 -6.51
N SER A 56 4.14 -11.13 -5.58
CA SER A 56 3.61 -12.18 -4.72
C SER A 56 2.66 -11.59 -3.66
N VAL A 57 1.61 -12.34 -3.31
CA VAL A 57 0.63 -11.96 -2.28
C VAL A 57 1.32 -11.75 -0.92
N SER A 58 2.25 -12.65 -0.57
CA SER A 58 3.02 -12.57 0.68
C SER A 58 3.84 -11.29 0.76
N TRP A 59 4.50 -10.91 -0.34
CA TRP A 59 5.29 -9.68 -0.39
C TRP A 59 4.41 -8.44 -0.25
N TYR A 60 3.26 -8.38 -0.95
CA TYR A 60 2.31 -7.28 -0.77
C TYR A 60 1.72 -7.23 0.66
N THR A 61 1.53 -8.39 1.28
CA THR A 61 1.07 -8.48 2.67
C THR A 61 2.11 -7.92 3.65
N TRP A 62 3.40 -8.19 3.46
CA TRP A 62 4.47 -7.60 4.27
C TRP A 62 4.57 -6.09 4.08
N LEU A 63 4.35 -5.62 2.86
CA LEU A 63 4.29 -4.19 2.55
C LEU A 63 3.13 -3.51 3.30
N GLU A 64 1.93 -4.10 3.30
CA GLU A 64 0.79 -3.62 4.11
C GLU A 64 0.95 -3.87 5.62
N GLN A 65 1.97 -4.60 6.07
CA GLN A 65 2.34 -4.72 7.48
C GLN A 65 3.36 -3.67 7.91
N GLY A 66 3.92 -2.90 6.96
CA GLY A 66 4.97 -1.92 7.23
C GLY A 66 6.29 -2.55 7.60
N ARG A 67 6.54 -3.80 7.17
CA ARG A 67 7.83 -4.45 7.39
C ARG A 67 8.90 -3.78 6.55
N ASP A 68 10.12 -3.72 7.07
CA ASP A 68 11.27 -3.30 6.30
C ASP A 68 11.62 -4.40 5.29
N ILE A 69 11.32 -4.15 4.02
CA ILE A 69 11.60 -5.05 2.89
C ILE A 69 12.19 -4.23 1.75
N SER A 70 13.11 -4.83 0.99
CA SER A 70 13.64 -4.19 -0.22
C SER A 70 12.58 -4.21 -1.33
N ILE A 71 12.35 -3.04 -1.93
CA ILE A 71 11.30 -2.82 -2.93
C ILE A 71 11.97 -2.28 -4.19
N SER A 72 11.69 -2.91 -5.33
CA SER A 72 12.12 -2.38 -6.64
C SER A 72 11.24 -1.20 -7.04
N PRO A 73 11.80 -0.11 -7.59
CA PRO A 73 11.02 1.01 -8.13
C PRO A 73 9.97 0.56 -9.16
N ALA A 74 10.32 -0.41 -10.01
CA ALA A 74 9.38 -0.95 -11.00
C ALA A 74 8.17 -1.66 -10.35
N ALA A 75 8.38 -2.38 -9.25
CA ALA A 75 7.29 -3.02 -8.52
C ALA A 75 6.38 -1.97 -7.88
N LEU A 76 6.95 -0.92 -7.28
CA LEU A 76 6.20 0.17 -6.66
C LEU A 76 5.36 0.94 -7.70
N GLN A 77 5.91 1.18 -8.89
CA GLN A 77 5.21 1.79 -10.01
C GLN A 77 4.02 0.96 -10.51
N ARG A 78 4.17 -0.38 -10.62
CA ARG A 78 3.04 -1.26 -10.98
C ARG A 78 1.94 -1.23 -9.93
N ILE A 79 2.29 -1.24 -8.64
CA ILE A 79 1.32 -1.11 -7.55
C ILE A 79 0.57 0.22 -7.64
N GLY A 80 1.29 1.32 -7.88
CA GLY A 80 0.69 2.64 -8.08
C GLY A 80 -0.31 2.69 -9.23
N LYS A 81 0.02 2.06 -10.37
CA LYS A 81 -0.88 1.92 -11.52
C LYS A 81 -2.15 1.15 -11.19
N VAL A 82 -2.04 0.05 -10.45
CA VAL A 82 -3.20 -0.74 -9.99
C VAL A 82 -4.06 0.02 -8.99
N LEU A 83 -3.43 0.83 -8.15
CA LEU A 83 -4.10 1.71 -7.20
C LEU A 83 -4.60 3.02 -7.82
N GLN A 84 -4.46 3.20 -9.14
CA GLN A 84 -4.83 4.42 -9.86
C GLN A 84 -4.32 5.70 -9.17
N LEU A 85 -3.09 5.65 -8.64
CA LEU A 85 -2.50 6.80 -7.97
C LEU A 85 -2.32 7.93 -8.97
N SER A 86 -2.67 9.15 -8.54
CA SER A 86 -2.23 10.37 -9.21
C SER A 86 -0.70 10.48 -9.18
N VAL A 87 -0.14 11.35 -10.02
CA VAL A 87 1.31 11.60 -10.05
C VAL A 87 1.83 11.98 -8.67
N THR A 88 1.14 12.90 -7.98
CA THR A 88 1.51 13.34 -6.63
C THR A 88 1.42 12.22 -5.59
N GLU A 89 0.42 11.34 -5.68
CA GLU A 89 0.29 10.19 -4.80
C GLU A 89 1.39 9.14 -5.06
N GLN A 90 1.81 8.97 -6.32
CA GLN A 90 2.92 8.11 -6.69
C GLN A 90 4.24 8.65 -6.15
N GLU A 91 4.52 9.94 -6.34
CA GLU A 91 5.71 10.61 -5.79
C GLU A 91 5.74 10.53 -4.26
N TYR A 92 4.60 10.71 -3.61
CA TYR A 92 4.50 10.56 -2.16
C TYR A 92 4.81 9.13 -1.71
N LEU A 93 4.27 8.12 -2.38
CA LEU A 93 4.57 6.71 -2.09
C LEU A 93 6.07 6.40 -2.29
N GLU A 94 6.68 6.94 -3.35
CA GLU A 94 8.11 6.80 -3.61
C GLU A 94 8.95 7.48 -2.54
N ALA A 95 8.57 8.68 -2.09
CA ALA A 95 9.23 9.37 -0.98
C ALA A 95 9.13 8.57 0.32
N LEU A 96 7.97 7.97 0.61
CA LEU A 96 7.82 7.11 1.79
C LEU A 96 8.70 5.86 1.73
N VAL A 97 8.93 5.28 0.54
CA VAL A 97 9.70 4.03 0.41
C VAL A 97 11.21 4.29 0.27
N PHE A 98 11.60 5.31 -0.51
CA PHE A 98 12.99 5.56 -0.91
C PHE A 98 13.60 6.82 -0.29
N GLY A 99 12.84 7.64 0.45
CA GLY A 99 13.23 8.97 0.94
C GLY A 99 14.33 9.03 2.02
N ASN A 100 15.34 8.16 1.97
CA ASN A 100 16.58 8.29 2.74
C ASN A 100 17.82 7.92 1.91
N ALA A 101 17.87 8.32 0.64
CA ALA A 101 19.08 8.22 -0.19
C ALA A 101 19.62 9.61 -0.55
N HIS A 102 19.91 10.44 0.47
CA HIS A 102 20.88 11.52 0.40
C HIS A 102 21.49 11.73 1.79
#